data_AF-A0A7Z0M4A8-F1
#
_entry.id   AF-A0A7Z0M4A8-F1
#
_cell.length_a   1.000
_cell.length_b   1.000
_cell.length_c   1.000
_cell.angle_alpha   90.00
_cell.angle_beta   90.00
_cell.angle_gamma   90.00
#
_symmetry.space_group_name_H-M   'P 1'
#
loop_
_entity.id
_entity.type
_entity.pdbx_description
1 polymer ?
#
loop_
_entity_poly.entity_id
_entity_poly.type
_entity_poly.pdbx_seq_one_letter_code
_entity_poly.pdbx_strand_id
1 'polypeptide(L)'
;MKIITQLNLFEDQEFGDLEKILMVLDALPETDLFKQLEAKRKYGRRDYSIQSYFIAYIAKLILQLETDQQLLRQLRMNSQLRQICGFETHSVRLNSGATKIVNAPSKSAYSRFVKDLEEVCPDIDEWIQTGIAELYELLPDFGQVLALDGKIIDSYATPNGRKQKK
;
A
#
# COMPACT_ATOMS: atom_id res chain seq x y z
N MET A 1 12.24 -3.74 8.26
CA MET A 1 11.03 -4.52 8.62
C MET A 1 11.23 -6.00 8.27
N LYS A 2 11.14 -6.95 9.21
CA LYS A 2 11.34 -8.40 8.90
C LYS A 2 9.98 -9.05 8.58
N ILE A 3 9.61 -9.10 7.30
CA ILE A 3 8.36 -9.70 6.83
C ILE A 3 8.50 -11.23 6.89
N ILE A 4 7.89 -11.87 7.89
CA ILE A 4 7.86 -13.33 8.01
C ILE A 4 6.61 -13.85 7.30
N THR A 5 6.56 -13.70 5.98
CA THR A 5 5.70 -14.56 5.16
C THR A 5 6.57 -15.72 4.73
N GLN A 6 6.51 -16.84 5.47
CA GLN A 6 7.13 -18.08 5.01
C GLN A 6 6.38 -18.56 3.76
N LEU A 7 6.91 -18.17 2.60
CA LEU A 7 6.52 -18.74 1.31
C LEU A 7 7.00 -20.20 1.28
N ASN A 8 6.27 -21.07 0.60
CA ASN A 8 6.58 -22.49 0.53
C ASN A 8 7.97 -22.67 -0.11
N LEU A 9 8.94 -23.17 0.66
CA LEU A 9 10.36 -23.26 0.30
C LEU A 9 10.66 -24.14 -0.94
N PHE A 10 9.66 -24.88 -1.43
CA PHE A 10 9.79 -25.91 -2.46
C PHE A 10 9.02 -25.62 -3.75
N GLU A 11 8.44 -24.43 -3.88
CA GLU A 11 7.75 -24.03 -5.10
C GLU A 11 8.59 -22.95 -5.81
N ASP A 12 9.16 -23.28 -6.98
CA ASP A 12 9.75 -22.30 -7.91
C ASP A 12 8.62 -21.40 -8.46
N GLN A 13 8.15 -20.46 -7.63
CA GLN A 13 7.09 -19.53 -7.98
C GLN A 13 7.69 -18.22 -8.46
N GLU A 14 7.56 -17.94 -9.75
CA GLU A 14 7.66 -16.58 -10.26
C GLU A 14 6.46 -15.78 -9.75
N PHE A 15 6.70 -14.86 -8.82
CA PHE A 15 5.63 -14.03 -8.23
C PHE A 15 5.35 -12.79 -9.10
N GLY A 16 6.19 -12.53 -10.11
CA GLY A 16 5.99 -11.48 -11.11
C GLY A 16 5.80 -10.11 -10.46
N ASP A 17 4.69 -9.42 -10.77
CA ASP A 17 4.38 -8.12 -10.16
C ASP A 17 4.17 -8.16 -8.64
N LEU A 18 3.91 -9.33 -8.05
CA LEU A 18 3.78 -9.47 -6.61
C LEU A 18 5.12 -9.35 -5.88
N GLU A 19 6.25 -9.64 -6.54
CA GLU A 19 7.60 -9.46 -5.96
C GLU A 19 7.89 -8.00 -5.68
N LYS A 20 7.38 -7.11 -6.54
CA LYS A 20 7.50 -5.65 -6.35
C LYS A 20 6.90 -5.19 -5.03
N ILE A 21 5.89 -5.89 -4.52
CA ILE A 21 5.30 -5.60 -3.21
C ILE A 21 6.33 -5.78 -2.10
N LEU A 22 7.05 -6.91 -2.11
CA LEU A 22 8.08 -7.19 -1.12
C LEU A 22 9.24 -6.20 -1.23
N MET A 23 9.70 -5.91 -2.45
CA MET A 23 10.77 -4.94 -2.70
C MET A 23 10.45 -3.55 -2.16
N VAL A 24 9.21 -3.06 -2.40
CA VAL A 24 8.79 -1.76 -1.87
C VAL A 24 8.73 -1.77 -0.35
N LEU A 25 8.20 -2.84 0.26
CA LEU A 25 8.11 -2.92 1.72
C LEU A 25 9.47 -3.00 2.40
N ASP A 26 10.44 -3.66 1.78
CA ASP A 26 11.81 -3.75 2.29
C ASP A 26 12.55 -2.40 2.21
N ALA A 27 12.19 -1.57 1.23
CA ALA A 27 12.74 -0.22 1.05
C ALA A 27 12.03 0.85 1.89
N LEU A 28 10.91 0.54 2.57
CA LEU A 28 10.24 1.51 3.42
C LEU A 28 11.06 1.76 4.71
N PRO A 29 11.17 3.01 5.16
CA PRO A 29 11.91 3.34 6.38
C PRO A 29 11.26 2.69 7.61
N GLU A 30 12.10 2.30 8.57
CA GLU A 30 11.60 1.78 9.84
C GLU A 30 11.00 2.91 10.68
N THR A 31 9.71 2.80 10.97
CA THR A 31 8.94 3.82 11.70
C THR A 31 8.08 3.20 12.79
N ASP A 32 7.65 4.02 13.75
CA ASP A 32 6.71 3.60 14.81
C ASP A 32 5.25 3.51 14.34
N LEU A 33 5.00 3.57 13.02
CA LEU A 33 3.66 3.57 12.42
C LEU A 33 2.79 2.41 12.92
N PHE A 34 3.32 1.19 12.94
CA PHE A 34 2.55 0.02 13.38
C PHE A 34 2.13 0.12 14.84
N LYS A 35 3.00 0.64 15.72
CA LYS A 35 2.66 0.83 17.15
C LYS A 35 1.55 1.86 17.32
N GLN A 36 1.60 2.96 16.56
CA GLN A 36 0.57 4.00 16.58
C GLN A 36 -0.78 3.46 16.07
N LEU A 37 -0.78 2.69 14.99
CA LEU A 37 -1.99 2.03 14.47
C LEU A 37 -2.56 1.00 15.45
N GLU A 38 -1.70 0.24 16.14
CA GLU A 38 -2.15 -0.72 17.17
C GLU A 38 -2.79 -0.01 18.36
N ALA A 39 -2.20 1.08 18.84
CA ALA A 39 -2.75 1.88 19.91
C ALA A 39 -4.14 2.44 19.56
N LYS A 40 -4.35 2.81 18.30
CA LYS A 40 -5.63 3.34 17.80
C LYS A 40 -6.71 2.26 17.62
N ARG A 41 -6.32 1.07 17.17
CA ARG A 41 -7.22 -0.07 16.98
C ARG A 41 -7.91 -0.51 18.27
N LYS A 42 -7.28 -0.31 19.45
CA LYS A 42 -7.80 -0.64 20.79
C LYS A 42 -8.43 -2.05 20.86
N TYR A 43 -9.77 -2.12 20.96
CA TYR A 43 -10.59 -3.34 21.11
C TYR A 43 -11.33 -3.74 19.84
N GLY A 44 -10.98 -3.17 18.68
CA GLY A 44 -11.54 -3.58 17.39
C GLY A 44 -11.31 -5.05 17.08
N ARG A 45 -12.10 -5.59 16.14
CA ARG A 45 -12.02 -6.99 15.69
C ARG A 45 -10.60 -7.33 15.21
N ARG A 46 -9.99 -8.39 15.76
CA ARG A 46 -8.59 -8.79 15.54
C ARG A 46 -8.43 -9.99 14.60
N ASP A 47 -9.27 -10.05 13.58
CA ASP A 47 -9.26 -11.18 12.61
C ASP A 47 -7.92 -11.26 11.84
N TYR A 48 -7.26 -10.12 11.61
CA TYR A 48 -5.99 -10.01 10.90
C TYR A 48 -5.04 -8.98 11.54
N SER A 49 -3.74 -9.13 11.32
CA SER A 49 -2.70 -8.21 11.82
C SER A 49 -2.77 -6.84 11.13
N ILE A 50 -2.27 -5.77 11.78
CA ILE A 50 -2.21 -4.43 11.15
C ILE A 50 -1.24 -4.43 9.97
N GLN A 51 -0.14 -5.18 10.08
CA GLN A 51 0.82 -5.38 9.01
C GLN A 51 0.14 -5.95 7.77
N SER A 52 -0.77 -6.93 7.93
CA SER A 52 -1.51 -7.51 6.81
C SER A 52 -2.37 -6.49 6.06
N TYR A 53 -3.02 -5.60 6.80
CA TYR A 53 -3.79 -4.51 6.20
C TYR A 53 -2.90 -3.49 5.48
N PHE A 54 -1.74 -3.16 6.06
CA PHE A 54 -0.78 -2.24 5.47
C PHE A 54 -0.16 -2.79 4.18
N ILE A 55 0.27 -4.06 4.19
CA ILE A 55 0.79 -4.74 3.00
C ILE A 55 -0.28 -4.77 1.90
N ALA A 56 -1.54 -5.03 2.27
CA ALA A 56 -2.65 -4.99 1.31
C ALA A 56 -2.89 -3.59 0.71
N TYR A 57 -2.69 -2.54 1.51
CA TYR A 57 -2.76 -1.16 1.05
C TYR A 57 -1.64 -0.84 0.06
N ILE A 58 -0.40 -1.23 0.36
CA ILE A 58 0.74 -1.10 -0.56
C ILE A 58 0.52 -1.91 -1.84
N ALA A 59 0.02 -3.14 -1.71
CA ALA A 59 -0.31 -3.99 -2.85
C ALA A 59 -1.34 -3.35 -3.79
N LYS A 60 -2.35 -2.64 -3.24
CA LYS A 60 -3.33 -1.90 -4.05
C LYS A 60 -2.65 -0.87 -4.95
N LEU A 61 -1.68 -0.12 -4.41
CA LEU A 61 -0.95 0.92 -5.15
C LEU A 61 -0.08 0.31 -6.24
N ILE A 62 0.68 -0.74 -5.91
CA ILE A 62 1.61 -1.40 -6.84
C ILE A 62 0.87 -2.11 -7.97
N LEU A 63 -0.23 -2.78 -7.65
CA LEU A 63 -1.10 -3.45 -8.63
C LEU A 63 -2.05 -2.47 -9.34
N GLN A 64 -1.94 -1.17 -9.08
CA GLN A 64 -2.71 -0.10 -9.71
C GLN A 64 -4.23 -0.32 -9.63
N LEU A 65 -4.69 -0.84 -8.49
CA LEU A 65 -6.11 -1.08 -8.27
C LEU A 65 -6.80 0.23 -7.89
N GLU A 66 -7.71 0.69 -8.73
CA GLU A 66 -8.44 1.95 -8.56
C GLU A 66 -9.28 1.97 -7.27
N THR A 67 -9.84 0.83 -6.87
CA THR A 67 -10.78 0.75 -5.75
C THR A 67 -10.44 -0.31 -4.72
N ASP A 68 -10.82 -0.07 -3.47
CA ASP A 68 -10.70 -1.06 -2.40
C ASP A 68 -11.53 -2.33 -2.70
N GLN A 69 -12.61 -2.20 -3.45
CA GLN A 69 -13.42 -3.36 -3.84
C GLN A 69 -12.68 -4.28 -4.81
N GLN A 70 -11.89 -3.72 -5.74
CA GLN A 70 -11.02 -4.51 -6.61
C GLN A 70 -9.98 -5.25 -5.78
N LEU A 71 -9.30 -4.57 -4.82
CA LEU A 71 -8.36 -5.22 -3.91
C LEU A 71 -9.02 -6.38 -3.14
N LEU A 72 -10.16 -6.14 -2.49
CA LEU A 72 -10.85 -7.18 -1.73
C LEU A 72 -11.31 -8.35 -2.61
N ARG A 73 -11.66 -8.10 -3.88
CA ARG A 73 -11.96 -9.17 -4.85
C ARG A 73 -10.71 -9.95 -5.22
N GLN A 74 -9.60 -9.27 -5.51
CA GLN A 74 -8.32 -9.92 -5.80
C GLN A 74 -7.84 -10.76 -4.62
N LEU A 75 -7.91 -10.23 -3.38
CA LEU A 75 -7.61 -10.98 -2.17
C LEU A 75 -8.49 -12.22 -1.98
N ARG A 76 -9.75 -12.21 -2.41
CA ARG A 76 -10.60 -13.42 -2.36
C ARG A 76 -10.26 -14.44 -3.43
N MET A 77 -9.80 -13.99 -4.59
CA MET A 77 -9.55 -14.85 -5.75
C MET A 77 -8.12 -15.38 -5.82
N ASN A 78 -7.13 -14.62 -5.35
CA ASN A 78 -5.72 -14.93 -5.47
C ASN A 78 -5.15 -15.36 -4.10
N SER A 79 -4.74 -16.63 -3.99
CA SER A 79 -4.13 -17.18 -2.78
C SER A 79 -2.72 -16.67 -2.52
N GLN A 80 -1.92 -16.44 -3.57
CA GLN A 80 -0.55 -15.93 -3.42
C GLN A 80 -0.54 -14.51 -2.87
N LEU A 81 -1.43 -13.64 -3.37
CA LEU A 81 -1.59 -12.30 -2.82
C LEU A 81 -2.01 -12.35 -1.35
N ARG A 82 -2.88 -13.30 -0.96
CA ARG A 82 -3.21 -13.48 0.47
C ARG A 82 -2.00 -13.90 1.30
N GLN A 83 -1.17 -14.79 0.79
CA GLN A 83 0.04 -15.23 1.48
C GLN A 83 1.01 -14.07 1.69
N ILE A 84 1.26 -13.26 0.65
CA ILE A 84 2.14 -12.07 0.73
C ILE A 84 1.59 -11.04 1.71
N CYS A 85 0.27 -10.81 1.70
CA CYS A 85 -0.37 -9.92 2.67
C CYS A 85 -0.52 -10.55 4.07
N GLY A 86 -0.21 -11.83 4.28
CA GLY A 86 -0.44 -12.51 5.56
C GLY A 86 -1.91 -12.67 5.96
N PHE A 87 -2.84 -12.78 4.99
CA PHE A 87 -4.24 -13.09 5.27
C PHE A 87 -4.46 -14.60 5.35
N GLU A 88 -4.43 -15.13 6.57
CA GLU A 88 -4.73 -16.53 6.83
C GLU A 88 -6.22 -16.85 6.71
N THR A 89 -6.52 -18.02 6.13
CA THR A 89 -7.90 -18.49 6.04
C THR A 89 -8.33 -19.06 7.37
N HIS A 90 -9.38 -18.51 7.96
CA HIS A 90 -9.94 -18.97 9.23
C HIS A 90 -11.46 -19.18 9.11
N SER A 91 -12.03 -19.93 10.05
CA SER A 91 -13.46 -20.19 10.09
C SER A 91 -14.14 -19.42 11.22
N VAL A 92 -15.28 -18.81 10.94
CA VAL A 92 -16.09 -18.06 11.90
C VAL A 92 -17.46 -18.74 12.00
N ARG A 93 -17.87 -19.08 13.22
CA ARG A 93 -19.23 -19.56 13.48
C ARG A 93 -20.21 -18.39 13.48
N LEU A 94 -21.27 -18.51 12.69
CA LEU A 94 -22.36 -17.55 12.65
C LEU A 94 -23.37 -17.85 13.76
N ASN A 95 -24.13 -16.83 14.15
CA ASN A 95 -25.21 -16.98 15.14
C ASN A 95 -26.32 -17.96 14.66
N SER A 96 -26.39 -18.23 13.36
CA SER A 96 -27.27 -19.22 12.75
C SER A 96 -26.76 -20.67 12.86
N GLY A 97 -25.61 -20.91 13.50
CA GLY A 97 -24.98 -22.23 13.60
C GLY A 97 -24.14 -22.64 12.38
N ALA A 98 -24.20 -21.88 11.29
CA ALA A 98 -23.40 -22.13 10.09
C ALA A 98 -21.94 -21.65 10.26
N THR A 99 -20.99 -22.43 9.73
CA THR A 99 -19.57 -22.06 9.70
C THR A 99 -19.26 -21.34 8.39
N LYS A 100 -18.72 -20.12 8.48
CA LYS A 100 -18.27 -19.33 7.32
C LYS A 100 -16.76 -19.33 7.26
N ILE A 101 -16.21 -19.68 6.10
CA ILE A 101 -14.78 -19.52 5.81
C ILE A 101 -14.51 -18.07 5.44
N VAL A 102 -13.51 -17.47 6.08
CA VAL A 102 -13.06 -16.09 5.86
C VAL A 102 -11.60 -16.14 5.46
N ASN A 103 -11.33 -15.65 4.25
CA ASN A 103 -9.98 -15.62 3.66
C ASN A 103 -9.50 -14.19 3.35
N ALA A 104 -10.37 -13.19 3.49
CA ALA A 104 -10.06 -11.80 3.22
C ALA A 104 -10.81 -10.90 4.22
N PRO A 105 -10.28 -9.70 4.52
CA PRO A 105 -10.96 -8.78 5.43
C PRO A 105 -12.31 -8.33 4.87
N SER A 106 -13.21 -7.97 5.78
CA SER A 106 -14.47 -7.33 5.38
C SER A 106 -14.22 -5.92 4.85
N LYS A 107 -15.14 -5.42 4.02
CA LYS A 107 -15.10 -4.04 3.50
C LYS A 107 -14.99 -3.01 4.64
N SER A 108 -15.75 -3.19 5.71
CA SER A 108 -15.76 -2.27 6.84
C SER A 108 -14.48 -2.33 7.66
N ALA A 109 -13.87 -3.51 7.83
CA ALA A 109 -12.59 -3.63 8.52
C ALA A 109 -11.48 -2.94 7.74
N TYR A 110 -11.41 -3.17 6.43
CA TYR A 110 -10.40 -2.54 5.57
C TYR A 110 -10.57 -1.02 5.51
N SER A 111 -11.79 -0.52 5.27
CA SER A 111 -12.05 0.93 5.21
C SER A 111 -11.75 1.65 6.53
N ARG A 112 -12.01 1.02 7.68
CA ARG A 112 -11.62 1.58 8.98
C ARG A 112 -10.10 1.65 9.14
N PHE A 113 -9.39 0.60 8.74
CA PHE A 113 -7.93 0.61 8.75
C PHE A 113 -7.36 1.75 7.88
N VAL A 114 -7.88 1.93 6.65
CA VAL A 114 -7.41 3.03 5.76
C VAL A 114 -7.62 4.38 6.42
N LYS A 115 -8.78 4.61 7.04
CA LYS A 115 -9.05 5.83 7.79
C LYS A 115 -8.09 6.02 8.97
N ASP A 116 -7.84 4.94 9.72
CA ASP A 116 -6.88 4.97 10.82
C ASP A 116 -5.47 5.32 10.34
N LEU A 117 -5.07 4.78 9.18
CA LEU A 117 -3.80 5.05 8.51
C LEU A 117 -3.67 6.52 8.09
N GLU A 118 -4.66 7.08 7.39
CA GLU A 118 -4.67 8.48 6.96
C GLU A 118 -4.54 9.45 8.14
N GLU A 119 -5.19 9.14 9.26
CA GLU A 119 -5.14 9.99 10.45
C GLU A 119 -3.83 9.82 11.26
N VAL A 120 -3.15 8.68 11.17
CA VAL A 120 -1.86 8.42 11.85
C VAL A 120 -0.67 8.85 11.01
N CYS A 121 -0.81 8.84 9.69
CA CYS A 121 0.21 9.23 8.72
C CYS A 121 -0.17 10.57 8.03
N PRO A 122 -0.26 11.70 8.76
CA PRO A 122 -0.61 12.97 8.15
C PRO A 122 0.55 13.62 7.38
N ASP A 123 1.79 13.23 7.66
CA ASP A 123 2.99 13.81 7.04
C ASP A 123 3.88 12.70 6.46
N ILE A 124 3.83 12.57 5.13
CA ILE A 124 4.64 11.62 4.35
C ILE A 124 5.97 12.27 3.94
N ASP A 125 6.15 13.58 4.18
CA ASP A 125 7.35 14.29 3.75
C ASP A 125 8.60 13.68 4.39
N GLU A 126 8.54 13.27 5.67
CA GLU A 126 9.66 12.60 6.33
C GLU A 126 10.06 11.31 5.62
N TRP A 127 9.09 10.51 5.17
CA TRP A 127 9.36 9.26 4.46
C TRP A 127 9.96 9.53 3.08
N ILE A 128 9.43 10.55 2.38
CA ILE A 128 9.93 10.98 1.08
C ILE A 128 11.36 11.49 1.20
N GLN A 129 11.64 12.36 2.17
CA GLN A 129 12.98 12.92 2.37
C GLN A 129 13.99 11.83 2.73
N THR A 130 13.59 10.85 3.56
CA THR A 130 14.43 9.69 3.88
C THR A 130 14.77 8.89 2.62
N GLY A 131 13.77 8.55 1.81
CA GLY A 131 14.00 7.83 0.55
C GLY A 131 14.84 8.62 -0.46
N ILE A 132 14.63 9.94 -0.55
CA ILE A 132 15.44 10.81 -1.42
C ILE A 132 16.91 10.83 -0.96
N ALA A 133 17.16 10.93 0.35
CA ALA A 133 18.52 10.92 0.89
C ALA A 133 19.25 9.61 0.55
N GLU A 134 18.59 8.47 0.75
CA GLU A 134 19.13 7.16 0.38
C GLU A 134 19.41 7.04 -1.13
N LEU A 135 18.54 7.60 -1.98
CA LEU A 135 18.76 7.62 -3.42
C LEU A 135 20.01 8.44 -3.81
N TYR A 136 20.26 9.59 -3.16
CA TYR A 136 21.48 10.37 -3.42
C TYR A 136 22.75 9.64 -2.97
N GLU A 137 22.69 8.82 -1.92
CA GLU A 137 23.82 8.00 -1.49
C GLU A 137 24.10 6.83 -2.47
N LEU A 138 23.04 6.16 -2.92
CA LEU A 138 23.16 5.01 -3.82
C LEU A 138 23.45 5.40 -5.27
N LEU A 139 22.98 6.57 -5.70
CA LEU A 139 23.05 7.07 -7.06
C LEU A 139 23.61 8.51 -7.07
N PRO A 140 24.95 8.68 -7.14
CA PRO A 140 25.60 10.01 -7.08
C PRO A 140 25.15 10.98 -8.19
N ASP A 141 24.66 10.43 -9.30
CA ASP A 141 24.16 11.20 -10.45
C ASP A 141 22.64 11.43 -10.43
N PHE A 142 21.94 10.90 -9.42
CA PHE A 142 20.51 11.11 -9.25
C PHE A 142 20.20 12.60 -9.10
N GLY A 143 19.20 13.09 -9.84
CA GLY A 143 18.79 14.49 -9.81
C GLY A 143 19.71 15.48 -10.53
N GLN A 144 20.89 15.06 -11.04
CA GLN A 144 21.76 15.97 -11.81
C GLN A 144 21.14 16.41 -13.15
N VAL A 145 20.38 15.52 -13.79
CA VAL A 145 19.64 15.80 -15.02
C VAL A 145 18.16 15.50 -14.79
N LEU A 146 17.34 16.55 -14.75
CA LEU A 146 15.89 16.46 -14.58
C LEU A 146 15.19 16.72 -15.92
N ALA A 147 14.48 15.72 -16.43
CA ALA A 147 13.54 15.90 -17.53
C ALA A 147 12.16 16.25 -16.93
N LEU A 148 11.69 17.46 -17.19
CA LEU A 148 10.35 17.93 -16.78
C LEU A 148 9.46 18.04 -18.00
N ASP A 149 8.21 17.59 -17.90
CA ASP A 149 7.20 17.92 -18.90
C ASP A 149 6.82 19.40 -18.76
N GLY A 150 7.17 20.20 -19.77
CA GLY A 150 6.92 21.65 -19.79
C GLY A 150 5.44 22.03 -19.71
N LYS A 151 4.50 21.09 -19.89
CA LYS A 151 3.06 21.34 -19.65
C LYS A 151 2.71 21.59 -18.19
N ILE A 152 3.55 21.15 -17.25
CA ILE A 152 3.33 21.30 -15.80
C ILE A 152 3.65 22.74 -15.35
N ILE A 153 4.48 23.46 -16.11
CA ILE A 153 4.83 24.85 -15.83
C ILE A 153 3.86 25.74 -16.61
N ASP A 154 3.02 26.49 -15.90
CA ASP A 154 2.20 27.53 -16.52
C ASP A 154 3.12 28.51 -17.25
N SER A 155 3.05 28.50 -18.59
CA SER A 155 3.85 29.42 -19.39
C SER A 155 3.37 30.84 -19.10
N TYR A 156 4.28 31.72 -18.68
CA TYR A 156 4.01 33.16 -18.56
C TYR A 156 3.84 33.86 -19.92
N ALA A 157 3.83 33.08 -21.02
CA ALA A 157 3.67 33.58 -22.36
C ALA A 157 2.23 34.02 -22.61
N THR A 158 2.06 35.24 -23.12
CA THR A 158 0.76 35.76 -23.54
C THR A 158 0.23 34.90 -24.70
N PRO A 159 -0.99 34.32 -24.60
CA PRO A 159 -1.55 33.54 -25.69
C PRO A 159 -1.71 34.41 -26.94
N ASN A 160 -0.99 34.07 -28.01
CA ASN A 160 -1.18 34.72 -29.31
C ASN A 160 -2.55 34.33 -29.86
N GLY A 161 -3.55 35.20 -29.67
CA GLY A 161 -4.90 34.96 -30.21
C GLY A 161 -6.05 35.78 -29.62
N ARG A 162 -5.90 36.46 -28.48
CA ARG A 162 -6.96 37.37 -28.01
C ARG A 162 -6.80 38.74 -28.66
N LYS A 163 -7.51 38.96 -29.79
CA LYS A 163 -7.74 40.30 -30.34
C LYS A 163 -8.11 41.24 -29.19
N GLN A 164 -7.32 42.29 -28.98
CA GLN A 164 -7.69 43.40 -28.11
C GLN A 164 -9.04 43.93 -28.63
N LYS A 165 -10.09 43.82 -27.82
CA LYS A 165 -11.33 44.55 -28.08
C LYS A 165 -10.98 46.04 -27.94
N LYS A 166 -11.04 46.76 -29.07
CA LYS A 166 -11.11 48.22 -29.09
C LYS A 166 -12.37 48.69 -28.39
#